data_AF-C1MY31-F1
#
_entry.id   AF-C1MY31-F1
#
_cell.length_a   1.000
_cell.length_b   1.000
_cell.length_c   1.000
_cell.angle_alpha   90.00
_cell.angle_beta   90.00
_cell.angle_gamma   90.00
#
_symmetry.space_group_name_H-M   'P 1'
#
loop_
_entity.id
_entity.type
_entity.pdbx_description
1 polymer ?
#
loop_
_entity_poly.entity_id
_entity_poly.type
_entity_poly.pdbx_seq_one_letter_code
_entity_poly.pdbx_strand_id
1 'polypeptide(L)'
;MNIFCMACPSALPVTAPLFFIAAERFLPNDVNPAGAIYGAACGALGAVALYAAWPTLIGPDAPRAAVRAMTAALTIVAFAQSITWMDVVAGEIVALLAAVGTINGLSESLLGATVLAWGISIGDLVSNVTVAKEGHPRMAVAACVGGPMFNVLVGLSLGMFSNVSKSGRPLRHFKLHNDVIVLVASLLIALVYLFLSVVVVNRGRITRATALGVLFFYAGTQAVYVLTSMDMIFKTPWLR
;
A
#
# COMPACT_ATOMS: atom_id res chain seq x y z
N MET A 1 -29.52 -1.18 16.92
CA MET A 1 -28.55 -0.91 15.85
C MET A 1 -27.44 -0.05 16.45
N ASN A 2 -26.25 -0.61 16.61
CA ASN A 2 -25.30 -0.27 17.68
C ASN A 2 -24.59 1.08 17.55
N ILE A 3 -24.24 1.65 18.71
CA ILE A 3 -23.42 2.86 18.92
C ILE A 3 -22.07 2.81 18.16
N PHE A 4 -21.54 1.62 17.87
CA PHE A 4 -20.34 1.46 17.02
C PHE A 4 -20.54 1.94 15.57
N CYS A 5 -21.77 1.90 15.05
CA CYS A 5 -22.12 2.47 13.74
C CYS A 5 -22.23 4.01 13.80
N MET A 6 -22.38 4.59 15.01
CA MET A 6 -22.48 6.04 15.22
C MET A 6 -21.12 6.72 15.21
N ALA A 7 -20.06 6.05 15.67
CA ALA A 7 -18.73 6.65 15.82
C ALA A 7 -17.96 6.80 14.49
N CYS A 8 -18.09 5.83 13.58
CA CYS A 8 -17.28 5.76 12.36
C CYS A 8 -17.52 6.93 11.37
N PRO A 9 -18.79 7.33 11.09
CA PRO A 9 -19.07 8.49 10.23
C PRO A 9 -18.78 9.83 10.90
N SER A 10 -18.86 9.88 12.24
CA SER A 10 -18.61 11.10 13.02
C SER A 10 -17.13 11.45 13.18
N ALA A 11 -16.21 10.50 12.90
CA ALA A 11 -14.77 10.72 12.99
C ALA A 11 -14.16 11.35 11.72
N LEU A 12 -14.80 11.17 10.56
CA LEU A 12 -14.44 11.81 9.27
C LEU A 12 -14.13 13.32 9.38
N PRO A 13 -14.97 14.11 10.07
CA PRO A 13 -14.69 15.54 10.21
C PRO A 13 -13.54 15.90 11.16
N VAL A 14 -13.15 15.01 12.08
CA VAL A 14 -12.00 15.23 12.98
C VAL A 14 -10.69 14.97 12.24
N THR A 15 -10.71 14.09 11.23
CA THR A 15 -9.54 13.75 10.40
C THR A 15 -9.38 14.66 9.17
N ALA A 16 -10.44 15.37 8.76
CA ALA A 16 -10.41 16.29 7.61
C ALA A 16 -9.40 17.46 7.73
N PRO A 17 -9.19 18.11 8.89
CA PRO A 17 -8.16 19.13 9.08
C PRO A 17 -6.74 18.61 8.78
N LEU A 18 -6.44 17.40 9.26
CA LEU A 18 -5.14 16.76 9.08
C LEU A 18 -4.95 16.30 7.62
N PHE A 19 -6.02 15.86 6.97
CA PHE A 19 -6.03 15.59 5.53
C PHE A 19 -5.71 16.83 4.70
N PHE A 20 -6.26 18.00 5.04
CA PHE A 20 -5.96 19.24 4.31
C PHE A 20 -4.52 19.72 4.53
N ILE A 21 -3.99 19.63 5.75
CA ILE A 21 -2.57 19.93 6.03
C ILE A 21 -1.64 19.02 5.21
N ALA A 22 -2.00 17.74 5.04
CA ALA A 22 -1.26 16.80 4.20
C ALA A 22 -1.44 17.06 2.70
N ALA A 23 -2.65 17.40 2.25
CA ALA A 23 -2.95 17.74 0.87
C ALA A 23 -2.25 19.05 0.43
N GLU A 24 -2.01 19.98 1.34
CA GLU A 24 -1.22 21.18 1.08
C GLU A 24 0.25 20.88 0.76
N ARG A 25 0.79 19.73 1.21
CA ARG A 25 2.11 19.25 0.78
C ARG A 25 2.18 18.95 -0.74
N PHE A 26 1.03 18.79 -1.40
CA PHE A 26 0.91 18.61 -2.86
C PHE A 26 0.69 19.92 -3.64
N LEU A 27 0.34 21.02 -2.97
CA LEU A 27 0.21 22.33 -3.60
C LEU A 27 1.57 23.05 -3.59
N PRO A 28 2.01 23.68 -4.70
CA PRO A 28 3.39 24.07 -4.95
C PRO A 28 3.90 25.29 -4.14
N ASN A 29 3.28 25.66 -3.02
CA ASN A 29 3.72 26.78 -2.18
C ASN A 29 4.00 26.32 -0.76
N ASP A 30 5.11 26.80 -0.19
CA ASP A 30 5.58 26.55 1.17
C ASP A 30 4.46 26.52 2.22
N VAL A 31 4.62 25.64 3.21
CA VAL A 31 3.69 25.41 4.34
C VAL A 31 3.29 26.75 4.96
N ASN A 32 2.14 27.28 4.53
CA ASN A 32 1.66 28.57 5.01
C ASN A 32 0.69 28.28 6.16
N PRO A 33 0.92 28.78 7.39
CA PRO A 33 0.03 28.53 8.53
C PRO A 33 -1.43 28.91 8.26
N ALA A 34 -1.68 29.79 7.29
CA ALA A 34 -3.02 30.14 6.81
C ALA A 34 -3.78 28.97 6.15
N GLY A 35 -3.08 28.08 5.45
CA GLY A 35 -3.67 26.92 4.78
C GLY A 35 -4.14 25.84 5.77
N ALA A 36 -3.30 25.54 6.75
CA ALA A 36 -3.64 24.66 7.87
C ALA A 36 -4.88 25.17 8.65
N ILE A 37 -4.97 26.47 8.88
CA ILE A 37 -6.13 27.10 9.54
C ILE A 37 -7.38 27.02 8.65
N TYR A 38 -7.25 27.23 7.34
CA TYR A 38 -8.36 27.11 6.40
C TYR A 38 -8.89 25.67 6.31
N GLY A 39 -7.98 24.68 6.21
CA GLY A 39 -8.32 23.26 6.24
C GLY A 39 -9.01 22.83 7.55
N ALA A 40 -8.52 23.33 8.69
CA ALA A 40 -9.15 23.10 9.98
C ALA A 40 -10.54 23.74 10.10
N ALA A 41 -10.71 24.96 9.59
CA ALA A 41 -11.99 25.65 9.58
C ALA A 41 -13.02 24.94 8.67
N CYS A 42 -12.63 24.55 7.45
CA CYS A 42 -13.50 23.81 6.54
C CYS A 42 -13.85 22.42 7.08
N GLY A 43 -12.89 21.71 7.69
CA GLY A 43 -13.13 20.41 8.33
C GLY A 43 -14.10 20.51 9.51
N ALA A 44 -13.93 21.51 10.38
CA ALA A 44 -14.82 21.77 11.51
C ALA A 44 -16.23 22.18 11.07
N LEU A 45 -16.36 23.01 10.03
CA LEU A 45 -17.66 23.38 9.46
C LEU A 45 -18.36 22.18 8.83
N GLY A 46 -17.62 21.33 8.11
CA GLY A 46 -18.13 20.05 7.59
C GLY A 46 -18.60 19.12 8.70
N ALA A 47 -17.89 19.08 9.84
CA ALA A 47 -18.26 18.33 11.05
C ALA A 47 -19.61 18.75 11.59
N VAL A 48 -19.75 20.05 11.80
CA VAL A 48 -20.92 20.66 12.43
C VAL A 48 -22.13 20.50 11.50
N ALA A 49 -21.94 20.67 10.19
CA ALA A 49 -22.99 20.43 9.21
C ALA A 49 -23.46 18.96 9.20
N LEU A 50 -22.53 17.99 9.27
CA LEU A 50 -22.86 16.57 9.30
C LEU A 50 -23.57 16.16 10.59
N TYR A 51 -23.11 16.69 11.73
CA TYR A 51 -23.73 16.46 13.04
C TYR A 51 -25.13 17.08 13.11
N ALA A 52 -25.31 18.29 12.58
CA ALA A 52 -26.60 18.96 12.51
C ALA A 52 -27.59 18.25 11.55
N ALA A 53 -27.09 17.64 10.48
CA ALA A 53 -27.90 16.85 9.55
C ALA A 53 -28.21 15.43 10.08
N TRP A 54 -27.50 14.94 11.10
CA TRP A 54 -27.66 13.58 11.63
C TRP A 54 -29.10 13.19 12.03
N PRO A 55 -29.87 14.00 12.80
CA PRO A 55 -31.22 13.63 13.22
C PRO A 55 -32.22 13.57 12.05
N THR A 56 -32.01 14.33 10.96
CA THR A 56 -32.88 14.29 9.77
C THR A 56 -32.56 13.11 8.84
N LEU A 57 -31.39 12.48 8.98
CA LEU A 57 -30.96 11.35 8.16
C LEU A 57 -31.28 9.96 8.73
N ILE A 58 -31.47 9.82 10.04
CA ILE A 58 -31.75 8.53 10.71
C ILE A 58 -33.19 8.47 11.26
N GLY A 59 -33.93 9.58 11.21
CA GLY A 59 -35.34 9.62 11.62
C GLY A 59 -36.25 8.68 10.80
N PRO A 60 -37.38 8.25 11.37
CA PRO A 60 -38.33 7.36 10.69
C PRO A 60 -38.90 7.92 9.37
N ASP A 61 -38.86 9.26 9.20
CA ASP A 61 -39.36 9.98 8.01
C ASP A 61 -38.25 10.39 7.02
N ALA A 62 -37.03 9.85 7.15
CA ALA A 62 -35.89 10.26 6.31
C ALA A 62 -36.07 9.85 4.83
N PRO A 63 -35.87 10.78 3.86
CA PRO A 63 -35.95 10.45 2.44
C PRO A 63 -34.80 9.52 2.03
N ARG A 64 -35.14 8.26 1.67
CA ARG A 64 -34.18 7.20 1.33
C ARG A 64 -33.17 7.58 0.23
N ALA A 65 -33.55 8.48 -0.68
CA ALA A 65 -32.65 8.98 -1.73
C ALA A 65 -31.53 9.88 -1.17
N ALA A 66 -31.85 10.78 -0.24
CA ALA A 66 -30.87 11.68 0.39
C ALA A 66 -29.88 10.89 1.25
N VAL A 67 -30.36 9.88 1.99
CA VAL A 67 -29.51 9.00 2.81
C VAL A 67 -28.52 8.22 1.95
N ARG A 68 -28.95 7.71 0.79
CA ARG A 68 -28.08 6.99 -0.16
C ARG A 68 -27.03 7.92 -0.78
N ALA A 69 -27.44 9.10 -1.24
CA ALA A 69 -26.53 10.07 -1.83
C ALA A 69 -25.47 10.54 -0.84
N MET A 70 -25.86 10.83 0.41
CA MET A 70 -24.93 11.24 1.45
C MET A 70 -23.99 10.10 1.87
N THR A 71 -24.50 8.87 2.04
CA THR A 71 -23.65 7.71 2.35
C THR A 71 -22.62 7.45 1.24
N ALA A 72 -23.03 7.56 -0.02
CA ALA A 72 -22.12 7.43 -1.16
C ALA A 72 -21.05 8.53 -1.15
N ALA A 73 -21.45 9.79 -0.93
CA ALA A 73 -20.51 10.91 -0.84
C ALA A 73 -19.51 10.73 0.31
N LEU A 74 -19.97 10.34 1.51
CA LEU A 74 -19.11 10.08 2.66
C LEU A 74 -18.14 8.92 2.41
N THR A 75 -18.56 7.89 1.67
CA THR A 75 -17.70 6.76 1.33
C THR A 75 -16.59 7.19 0.38
N ILE A 76 -16.90 8.01 -0.62
CA ILE A 76 -15.90 8.56 -1.56
C ILE A 76 -14.91 9.47 -0.83
N VAL A 77 -15.40 10.34 0.06
CA VAL A 77 -14.54 11.21 0.87
C VAL A 77 -13.66 10.38 1.82
N ALA A 78 -14.21 9.37 2.48
CA ALA A 78 -13.45 8.46 3.35
C ALA A 78 -12.36 7.70 2.59
N PHE A 79 -12.66 7.28 1.36
CA PHE A 79 -11.72 6.60 0.48
C PHE A 79 -10.56 7.53 0.09
N ALA A 80 -10.87 8.72 -0.41
CA ALA A 80 -9.86 9.73 -0.75
C ALA A 80 -9.00 10.10 0.47
N GLN A 81 -9.63 10.28 1.63
CA GLN A 81 -8.93 10.56 2.88
C GLN A 81 -7.97 9.44 3.27
N SER A 82 -8.40 8.18 3.13
CA SER A 82 -7.56 7.02 3.44
C SER A 82 -6.32 6.96 2.55
N ILE A 83 -6.45 7.29 1.26
CA ILE A 83 -5.32 7.35 0.32
C ILE A 83 -4.29 8.38 0.77
N THR A 84 -4.72 9.58 1.13
CA THR A 84 -3.79 10.64 1.59
C THR A 84 -3.09 10.25 2.89
N TRP A 85 -3.79 9.60 3.83
CA TRP A 85 -3.14 9.09 5.04
C TRP A 85 -2.11 8.01 4.75
N MET A 86 -2.43 7.09 3.83
CA MET A 86 -1.46 6.08 3.38
C MET A 86 -0.20 6.73 2.78
N ASP A 87 -0.36 7.79 1.98
CA ASP A 87 0.75 8.51 1.38
C ASP A 87 1.62 9.23 2.42
N VAL A 88 1.02 9.95 3.37
CA VAL A 88 1.76 10.62 4.46
C VAL A 88 2.54 9.61 5.28
N VAL A 89 1.88 8.54 5.72
CA VAL A 89 2.51 7.50 6.53
C VAL A 89 3.61 6.80 5.74
N ALA A 90 3.40 6.53 4.45
CA ALA A 90 4.44 5.95 3.60
C ALA A 90 5.66 6.87 3.50
N GLY A 91 5.46 8.19 3.32
CA GLY A 91 6.54 9.16 3.28
C GLY A 91 7.39 9.18 4.56
N GLU A 92 6.73 9.21 5.72
CA GLU A 92 7.44 9.18 7.02
C GLU A 92 8.15 7.85 7.25
N ILE A 93 7.56 6.71 6.88
CA ILE A 93 8.20 5.40 6.99
C ILE A 93 9.44 5.34 6.09
N VAL A 94 9.38 5.83 4.85
CA VAL A 94 10.54 5.88 3.94
C VAL A 94 11.65 6.75 4.54
N ALA A 95 11.32 7.91 5.11
CA ALA A 95 12.30 8.78 5.76
C ALA A 95 12.96 8.11 6.97
N LEU A 96 12.17 7.43 7.82
CA LEU A 96 12.68 6.66 8.96
C LEU A 96 13.58 5.52 8.50
N LEU A 97 13.22 4.81 7.44
CA LEU A 97 14.05 3.73 6.92
C LEU A 97 15.35 4.23 6.30
N ALA A 98 15.34 5.37 5.61
CA ALA A 98 16.58 5.99 5.14
C ALA A 98 17.51 6.35 6.33
N ALA A 99 16.96 6.90 7.41
CA ALA A 99 17.72 7.16 8.64
C ALA A 99 18.27 5.88 9.27
N VAL A 100 17.45 4.83 9.37
CA VAL A 100 17.90 3.51 9.89
C VAL A 100 18.97 2.88 9.00
N GLY A 101 18.86 3.03 7.68
CA GLY A 101 19.83 2.54 6.70
C GLY A 101 21.19 3.20 6.86
N THR A 102 21.19 4.53 6.99
CA THR A 102 22.42 5.30 7.22
C THR A 102 23.10 4.99 8.56
N ILE A 103 22.33 4.77 9.63
CA ILE A 103 22.88 4.43 10.96
C ILE A 103 23.48 3.02 10.98
N ASN A 104 22.79 2.03 10.40
CA ASN A 104 23.21 0.63 10.44
C ASN A 104 24.12 0.21 9.27
N GLY A 105 24.41 1.13 8.34
CA GLY A 105 25.18 0.83 7.12
C GLY A 105 24.45 -0.12 6.17
N LEU A 106 23.11 -0.16 6.22
CA LEU A 106 22.28 -1.01 5.37
C LEU A 106 21.88 -0.27 4.08
N SER A 107 21.80 -0.99 2.97
CA SER A 107 21.36 -0.42 1.69
C SER A 107 19.88 -0.04 1.75
N GLU A 108 19.51 1.07 1.11
CA GLU A 108 18.11 1.50 0.99
C GLU A 108 17.25 0.44 0.26
N SER A 109 17.85 -0.23 -0.75
CA SER A 109 17.20 -1.32 -1.48
C SER A 109 16.82 -2.49 -0.57
N LEU A 110 17.68 -2.87 0.38
CA LEU A 110 17.41 -3.95 1.34
C LEU A 110 16.22 -3.61 2.23
N LEU A 111 16.22 -2.41 2.82
CA LEU A 111 15.15 -1.94 3.69
C LEU A 111 13.83 -1.80 2.92
N GLY A 112 13.91 -1.37 1.66
CA GLY A 112 12.76 -1.31 0.78
C GLY A 112 12.19 -2.68 0.41
N ALA A 113 13.05 -3.63 0.05
CA ALA A 113 12.64 -4.98 -0.32
C ALA A 113 12.17 -5.84 0.87
N THR A 114 12.53 -5.47 2.10
CA THR A 114 12.16 -6.21 3.31
C THR A 114 11.09 -5.49 4.10
N VAL A 115 11.45 -4.44 4.84
CA VAL A 115 10.57 -3.77 5.81
C VAL A 115 9.44 -3.02 5.10
N LEU A 116 9.72 -2.24 4.04
CA LEU A 116 8.66 -1.57 3.28
C LEU A 116 7.74 -2.60 2.61
N ALA A 117 8.32 -3.59 1.93
CA ALA A 117 7.54 -4.62 1.26
C ALA A 117 6.64 -5.40 2.22
N TRP A 118 7.14 -5.79 3.40
CA TRP A 118 6.33 -6.43 4.45
C TRP A 118 5.21 -5.50 4.94
N GLY A 119 5.51 -4.23 5.18
CA GLY A 119 4.54 -3.24 5.62
C GLY A 119 3.37 -3.08 4.64
N ILE A 120 3.66 -3.06 3.33
CA ILE A 120 2.64 -2.96 2.29
C ILE A 120 1.82 -4.27 2.20
N SER A 121 2.47 -5.43 2.30
CA SER A 121 1.82 -6.73 2.08
C SER A 121 1.10 -7.32 3.30
N ILE A 122 1.31 -6.83 4.53
CA ILE A 122 0.68 -7.41 5.72
C ILE A 122 -0.85 -7.21 5.73
N GLY A 123 -1.33 -6.05 5.26
CA GLY A 123 -2.77 -5.78 5.13
C GLY A 123 -3.41 -6.69 4.09
N ASP A 124 -2.74 -6.87 2.96
CA ASP A 124 -3.17 -7.80 1.91
C ASP A 124 -3.19 -9.25 2.42
N LEU A 125 -2.20 -9.67 3.21
CA LEU A 125 -2.17 -10.99 3.81
C LEU A 125 -3.40 -11.25 4.69
N VAL A 126 -3.73 -10.30 5.58
CA VAL A 126 -4.90 -10.42 6.47
C VAL A 126 -6.19 -10.48 5.67
N SER A 127 -6.34 -9.63 4.65
CA SER A 127 -7.51 -9.62 3.75
C SER A 127 -7.65 -10.94 3.00
N ASN A 128 -6.58 -11.42 2.36
CA ASN A 128 -6.58 -12.66 1.58
C ASN A 128 -6.87 -13.89 2.44
N VAL A 129 -6.33 -13.95 3.66
CA VAL A 129 -6.64 -15.03 4.61
C VAL A 129 -8.11 -15.01 5.03
N THR A 130 -8.68 -13.82 5.22
CA THR A 130 -10.09 -13.66 5.60
C THR A 130 -11.01 -14.14 4.49
N VAL A 131 -10.79 -13.67 3.24
CA VAL A 131 -11.55 -14.10 2.05
C VAL A 131 -11.42 -15.60 1.79
N ALA A 132 -10.23 -16.18 2.02
CA ALA A 132 -10.03 -17.62 1.90
C ALA A 132 -10.83 -18.40 2.96
N LYS A 133 -10.92 -17.91 4.20
CA LYS A 133 -11.71 -18.52 5.29
C LYS A 133 -13.21 -18.42 5.05
N GLU A 134 -13.66 -17.37 4.38
CA GLU A 134 -15.07 -17.17 3.99
C GLU A 134 -15.53 -18.09 2.85
N GLY A 135 -14.64 -18.96 2.34
CA GLY A 135 -14.98 -19.94 1.31
C GLY A 135 -14.67 -19.49 -0.11
N HIS A 136 -13.92 -18.39 -0.27
CA HIS A 136 -13.52 -17.85 -1.58
C HIS A 136 -12.01 -17.95 -1.85
N PRO A 137 -11.36 -19.13 -1.76
CA PRO A 137 -9.92 -19.26 -1.91
C PRO A 137 -9.42 -18.92 -3.32
N ARG A 138 -10.24 -19.10 -4.36
CA ARG A 138 -9.89 -18.70 -5.73
C ARG A 138 -9.74 -17.18 -5.88
N MET A 139 -10.59 -16.43 -5.19
CA MET A 139 -10.52 -14.96 -5.17
C MET A 139 -9.27 -14.50 -4.41
N ALA A 140 -8.97 -15.11 -3.26
CA ALA A 140 -7.76 -14.81 -2.50
C ALA A 140 -6.48 -15.07 -3.33
N VAL A 141 -6.39 -16.18 -4.06
CA VAL A 141 -5.23 -16.47 -4.94
C VAL A 141 -5.14 -15.45 -6.07
N ALA A 142 -6.25 -15.07 -6.69
CA ALA A 142 -6.26 -14.05 -7.74
C ALA A 142 -5.78 -12.68 -7.22
N ALA A 143 -6.18 -12.29 -6.02
CA ALA A 143 -5.74 -11.05 -5.38
C ALA A 143 -4.24 -11.07 -5.03
N CYS A 144 -3.72 -12.20 -4.51
CA CYS A 144 -2.30 -12.36 -4.20
C CYS A 144 -1.38 -12.22 -5.44
N VAL A 145 -1.85 -12.65 -6.61
CA VAL A 145 -1.08 -12.54 -7.86
C VAL A 145 -1.31 -11.18 -8.54
N GLY A 146 -2.55 -10.71 -8.54
CA GLY A 146 -2.94 -9.46 -9.21
C GLY A 146 -2.34 -8.21 -8.59
N GLY A 147 -2.20 -8.15 -7.26
CA GLY A 147 -1.64 -6.99 -6.54
C GLY A 147 -0.21 -6.64 -6.99
N PRO A 148 0.76 -7.57 -6.86
CA PRO A 148 2.12 -7.34 -7.34
C PRO A 148 2.20 -7.04 -8.84
N MET A 149 1.37 -7.70 -9.68
CA MET A 149 1.32 -7.42 -11.11
C MET A 149 0.90 -5.98 -11.41
N PHE A 150 -0.13 -5.48 -10.72
CA PHE A 150 -0.59 -4.09 -10.86
C PHE A 150 0.51 -3.11 -10.43
N ASN A 151 1.18 -3.37 -9.30
CA ASN A 151 2.23 -2.49 -8.79
C ASN A 151 3.43 -2.39 -9.76
N VAL A 152 3.84 -3.51 -10.37
CA VAL A 152 4.93 -3.51 -11.36
C VAL A 152 4.49 -2.87 -12.67
N LEU A 153 3.29 -3.16 -13.19
CA LEU A 153 2.88 -2.66 -14.50
C LEU A 153 2.46 -1.18 -14.45
N VAL A 154 1.66 -0.79 -13.46
CA VAL A 154 1.11 0.57 -13.36
C VAL A 154 1.99 1.43 -12.48
N GLY A 155 2.33 0.96 -11.28
CA GLY A 155 3.12 1.73 -10.32
C GLY A 155 4.50 2.11 -10.84
N LEU A 156 5.28 1.11 -11.30
CA LEU A 156 6.62 1.36 -11.85
C LEU A 156 6.55 2.24 -13.11
N SER A 157 5.63 1.95 -14.04
CA SER A 157 5.52 2.71 -15.30
C SER A 157 5.13 4.16 -15.06
N LEU A 158 4.17 4.44 -14.17
CA LEU A 158 3.81 5.81 -13.80
C LEU A 158 4.96 6.51 -13.08
N GLY A 159 5.69 5.81 -12.21
CA GLY A 159 6.88 6.34 -11.56
C GLY A 159 7.98 6.73 -12.55
N MET A 160 8.27 5.88 -13.52
CA MET A 160 9.21 6.17 -14.61
C MET A 160 8.73 7.34 -15.46
N PHE A 161 7.44 7.36 -15.82
CA PHE A 161 6.84 8.43 -16.60
C PHE A 161 6.94 9.79 -15.89
N SER A 162 6.62 9.85 -14.59
CA SER A 162 6.75 11.06 -13.78
C SER A 162 8.19 11.57 -13.74
N ASN A 163 9.17 10.67 -13.56
CA ASN A 163 10.58 11.04 -13.48
C ASN A 163 11.10 11.59 -14.81
N VAL A 164 10.75 10.95 -15.92
CA VAL A 164 11.13 11.40 -17.27
C VAL A 164 10.46 12.73 -17.62
N SER A 165 9.18 12.89 -17.27
CA SER A 165 8.42 14.13 -17.50
C SER A 165 9.01 15.31 -16.73
N LYS A 166 9.44 15.11 -15.48
CA LYS A 166 10.11 16.16 -14.67
C LYS A 166 11.53 16.47 -15.14
N SER A 167 12.29 15.45 -15.55
CA SER A 167 13.70 15.61 -15.91
C SER A 167 13.92 16.03 -17.37
N GLY A 168 12.91 15.90 -18.23
CA GLY A 168 12.98 16.22 -19.67
C GLY A 168 14.03 15.43 -20.46
N ARG A 169 14.66 14.43 -19.85
CA ARG A 169 15.76 13.62 -20.39
C ARG A 169 15.52 12.15 -20.03
N PRO A 170 15.87 11.21 -20.93
CA PRO A 170 15.83 9.79 -20.58
C PRO A 170 16.77 9.50 -19.41
N LEU A 171 16.32 8.64 -18.49
CA LEU A 171 17.11 8.17 -17.35
C LEU A 171 18.33 7.41 -17.85
N ARG A 172 19.47 8.10 -17.97
CA ARG A 172 20.61 7.59 -18.73
C ARG A 172 21.46 6.58 -17.93
N HIS A 173 21.32 6.50 -16.60
CA HIS A 173 22.18 5.71 -15.71
C HIS A 173 21.39 4.95 -14.63
N PHE A 174 20.44 4.10 -15.03
CA PHE A 174 19.82 3.16 -14.08
C PHE A 174 20.76 1.95 -13.89
N LYS A 175 21.72 2.07 -12.95
CA LYS A 175 22.58 0.94 -12.58
C LYS A 175 21.75 -0.08 -11.80
N LEU A 176 21.36 -1.17 -12.48
CA LEU A 176 20.74 -2.33 -11.83
C LEU A 176 21.76 -2.95 -10.88
N HIS A 177 21.46 -2.82 -9.61
CA HIS A 177 22.27 -3.32 -8.52
C HIS A 177 21.97 -4.84 -8.34
N ASN A 178 22.97 -5.63 -7.94
CA ASN A 178 22.89 -7.11 -7.97
C ASN A 178 21.70 -7.66 -7.16
N ASP A 179 21.40 -7.02 -6.04
CA ASP A 179 20.29 -7.29 -5.14
C ASP A 179 18.94 -7.20 -5.86
N VAL A 180 18.73 -6.19 -6.72
CA VAL A 180 17.49 -6.06 -7.51
C VAL A 180 17.34 -7.23 -8.49
N ILE A 181 18.45 -7.67 -9.09
CA ILE A 181 18.44 -8.81 -10.03
C ILE A 181 18.10 -10.11 -9.30
N VAL A 182 18.70 -10.34 -8.13
CA VAL A 182 18.37 -11.49 -7.29
C VAL A 182 16.91 -11.47 -6.87
N LEU A 183 16.38 -10.29 -6.52
CA LEU A 183 14.98 -10.13 -6.14
C LEU A 183 14.03 -10.47 -7.30
N VAL A 184 14.27 -9.92 -8.50
CA VAL A 184 13.48 -10.22 -9.70
C VAL A 184 13.60 -11.70 -10.09
N ALA A 185 14.81 -12.27 -10.07
CA ALA A 185 15.03 -13.68 -10.36
C ALA A 185 14.29 -14.58 -9.36
N SER A 186 14.37 -14.27 -8.07
CA SER A 186 13.68 -15.03 -7.01
C SER A 186 12.16 -14.97 -7.16
N LEU A 187 11.61 -13.81 -7.58
CA LEU A 187 10.18 -13.64 -7.87
C LEU A 187 9.74 -14.51 -9.06
N LEU A 188 10.52 -14.50 -10.15
CA LEU A 188 10.22 -15.32 -11.33
C LEU A 188 10.26 -16.81 -10.98
N ILE A 189 11.26 -17.27 -10.22
CA ILE A 189 11.36 -18.66 -9.77
C ILE A 189 10.17 -19.01 -8.86
N ALA A 190 9.78 -18.12 -7.94
CA ALA A 190 8.61 -18.33 -7.08
C ALA A 190 7.32 -18.52 -7.90
N LEU A 191 7.12 -17.70 -8.93
CA LEU A 191 5.95 -17.78 -9.82
C LEU A 191 5.95 -19.09 -10.62
N VAL A 192 7.10 -19.50 -11.15
CA VAL A 192 7.24 -20.79 -11.85
C VAL A 192 6.97 -21.96 -10.92
N TYR A 193 7.49 -21.92 -9.69
CA TYR A 193 7.25 -22.96 -8.68
C TYR A 193 5.76 -23.06 -8.30
N LEU A 194 5.09 -21.92 -8.10
CA LEU A 194 3.64 -21.87 -7.84
C LEU A 194 2.84 -22.45 -9.01
N PHE A 195 3.18 -22.07 -10.25
CA PHE A 195 2.53 -22.59 -11.44
C PHE A 195 2.70 -24.11 -11.56
N LEU A 196 3.92 -24.62 -11.45
CA LEU A 196 4.21 -26.05 -11.54
C LEU A 196 3.53 -26.85 -10.42
N SER A 197 3.63 -26.38 -9.17
CA SER A 197 3.07 -27.12 -8.02
C SER A 197 1.54 -27.17 -8.03
N VAL A 198 0.86 -26.08 -8.40
CA VAL A 198 -0.61 -26.03 -8.41
C VAL A 198 -1.19 -26.70 -9.66
N VAL A 199 -0.62 -26.44 -10.84
CA VAL A 199 -1.18 -26.90 -12.12
C VAL A 199 -0.73 -28.33 -12.44
N VAL A 200 0.57 -28.61 -12.36
CA VAL A 200 1.14 -29.90 -12.81
C VAL A 200 1.01 -30.98 -11.74
N VAL A 201 1.37 -30.67 -10.49
CA VAL A 201 1.44 -31.67 -9.42
C VAL A 201 0.08 -31.92 -8.79
N ASN A 202 -0.65 -30.86 -8.42
CA ASN A 202 -1.89 -31.01 -7.66
C ASN A 202 -3.18 -31.00 -8.52
N ARG A 203 -3.07 -30.96 -9.85
CA ARG A 203 -4.22 -30.89 -10.78
C ARG A 203 -5.27 -29.84 -10.37
N GLY A 204 -4.81 -28.66 -9.95
CA GLY A 204 -5.66 -27.55 -9.53
C GLY A 204 -6.17 -27.62 -8.08
N ARG A 205 -5.65 -28.52 -7.24
CA ARG A 205 -5.93 -28.57 -5.80
C ARG A 205 -4.83 -27.85 -5.01
N ILE A 206 -5.19 -27.12 -3.96
CA ILE A 206 -4.20 -26.50 -3.05
C ILE A 206 -4.09 -27.41 -1.83
N THR A 207 -2.95 -28.10 -1.68
CA THR A 207 -2.67 -28.97 -0.53
C THR A 207 -1.83 -28.23 0.53
N ARG A 208 -1.89 -28.67 1.78
CA ARG A 208 -1.07 -28.11 2.88
C ARG A 208 0.43 -28.23 2.61
N ALA A 209 0.84 -29.30 1.93
CA ALA A 209 2.23 -29.53 1.54
C ALA A 209 2.73 -28.45 0.56
N THR A 210 1.92 -28.07 -0.43
CA THR A 210 2.28 -27.00 -1.36
C THR A 210 2.37 -25.64 -0.66
N ALA A 211 1.46 -25.35 0.27
CA ALA A 211 1.52 -24.12 1.06
C ALA A 211 2.80 -24.03 1.91
N LEU A 212 3.18 -25.13 2.58
CA LEU A 212 4.44 -25.20 3.32
C LEU A 212 5.66 -25.07 2.41
N GLY A 213 5.65 -25.74 1.25
CA GLY A 213 6.74 -25.66 0.27
C GLY A 213 7.00 -24.23 -0.22
N VAL A 214 5.94 -23.47 -0.51
CA VAL A 214 6.05 -22.05 -0.91
C VAL A 214 6.60 -21.20 0.24
N LEU A 215 6.19 -21.46 1.49
CA LEU A 215 6.69 -20.74 2.66
C LEU A 215 8.19 -20.99 2.90
N PHE A 216 8.63 -22.24 2.78
CA PHE A 216 10.05 -22.58 2.86
C PHE A 216 10.87 -21.94 1.73
N PHE A 217 10.32 -21.95 0.51
CA PHE A 217 10.97 -21.28 -0.62
C PHE A 217 11.12 -19.78 -0.36
N TYR A 218 10.08 -19.10 0.12
CA TYR A 218 10.12 -17.69 0.49
C TYR A 218 11.16 -17.39 1.58
N ALA A 219 11.21 -18.20 2.64
CA ALA A 219 12.19 -18.03 3.71
C ALA A 219 13.63 -18.21 3.18
N GLY A 220 13.85 -19.19 2.30
CA GLY A 220 15.13 -19.42 1.65
C GLY A 220 15.56 -18.27 0.74
N THR A 221 14.67 -17.78 -0.13
CA THR A 221 15.00 -16.64 -1.02
C THR A 221 15.23 -15.36 -0.26
N GLN A 222 14.50 -15.10 0.83
CA GLN A 222 14.76 -13.95 1.68
C GLN A 222 16.10 -14.04 2.40
N ALA A 223 16.49 -15.22 2.89
CA ALA A 223 17.83 -15.41 3.46
C ALA A 223 18.93 -15.13 2.43
N VAL A 224 18.79 -15.66 1.20
CA VAL A 224 19.75 -15.41 0.11
C VAL A 224 19.80 -13.93 -0.28
N TYR A 225 18.65 -13.26 -0.32
CA TYR A 225 18.55 -11.83 -0.63
C TYR A 225 19.28 -10.98 0.42
N VAL A 226 19.02 -11.21 1.70
CA VAL A 226 19.69 -10.51 2.81
C VAL A 226 21.21 -10.76 2.75
N LEU A 227 21.63 -12.02 2.59
CA LEU A 227 23.06 -12.36 2.51
C LEU A 227 23.77 -11.73 1.29
N THR A 228 23.06 -11.58 0.17
CA THR A 228 23.58 -10.91 -1.02
C THR A 228 23.70 -9.41 -0.78
N SER A 229 22.71 -8.80 -0.12
CA SER A 229 22.71 -7.36 0.13
C SER A 229 23.69 -6.91 1.21
N MET A 230 24.13 -7.80 2.11
CA MET A 230 25.18 -7.51 3.09
C MET A 230 26.59 -7.72 2.52
N ASP A 231 26.73 -7.87 1.19
CA ASP A 231 27.98 -8.17 0.48
C ASP A 231 28.74 -9.40 1.01
N MET A 232 28.04 -10.31 1.73
CA MET A 232 28.64 -11.53 2.28
C MET A 232 28.90 -12.57 1.19
N ILE A 233 28.04 -12.62 0.16
CA ILE A 233 28.12 -13.64 -0.91
C ILE A 233 28.79 -13.08 -2.17
N PHE A 234 28.43 -11.87 -2.62
CA PHE A 234 28.91 -11.31 -3.89
C PHE A 234 29.47 -9.90 -3.72
N LYS A 235 30.79 -9.79 -3.55
CA LYS A 235 31.49 -8.51 -3.36
C LYS A 235 31.64 -7.65 -4.63
N THR A 236 31.30 -8.17 -5.81
CA THR A 236 31.48 -7.46 -7.09
C THR A 236 30.18 -7.31 -7.88
N PRO A 237 29.89 -6.13 -8.47
CA PRO A 237 28.76 -5.93 -9.36
C PRO A 237 28.88 -6.80 -10.62
N TRP A 238 27.81 -7.50 -10.99
CA TRP A 238 27.79 -8.43 -12.12
C TRP A 238 27.63 -7.68 -13.45
N LEU A 239 26.99 -6.51 -13.43
CA LEU A 239 26.84 -5.62 -14.58
C LEU A 239 27.65 -4.34 -14.33
N ARG A 240 28.57 -4.02 -15.24
CA ARG A 240 29.40 -2.79 -15.22
C ARG A 240 28.68 -1.63 -15.90
#